data_AF-A0A7S2L9X1-F1
#
_entry.id   AF-A0A7S2L9X1-F1
#
_cell.length_a   1.000
_cell.length_b   1.000
_cell.length_c   1.000
_cell.angle_alpha   90.00
_cell.angle_beta   90.00
_cell.angle_gamma   90.00
#
_symmetry.space_group_name_H-M   'P 1'
#
loop_
_entity.id
_entity.type
_entity.pdbx_description
1 polymer ?
#
loop_
_entity_poly.entity_id
_entity_poly.type
_entity_poly.pdbx_seq_one_letter_code
_entity_poly.pdbx_strand_id
1 'polypeptide(L)'
;ARPERAGVARIEATLGELFMRNACEEYLQKLERRIQVIENKAVDTVQWRIEDIEQVRSRYSKGDFMASPPFSACGLDGFSFHLYPRGDDFCEEGYCSLYLHVPADTRVSRILFLGRAKHGPVEADAIKNSGVSEMCVLSNEIDKATGSVV
;
A
#
# COMPACT_ATOMS: atom_id res chain seq x y z
N ALA A 1 -55.91 3.08 -5.20
CA ALA A 1 -54.63 3.81 -5.05
C ALA A 1 -54.30 3.96 -3.56
N ARG A 2 -53.42 3.13 -2.97
CA ARG A 2 -52.83 3.40 -1.63
C ARG A 2 -51.69 2.47 -1.13
N PRO A 3 -51.40 1.26 -1.64
CA PRO A 3 -50.28 0.47 -1.11
C PRO A 3 -48.93 0.85 -1.74
N GLU A 4 -48.93 1.21 -3.03
CA GLU A 4 -47.71 1.49 -3.80
C GLU A 4 -47.00 2.77 -3.35
N ARG A 5 -47.75 3.85 -3.08
CA ARG A 5 -47.20 5.10 -2.52
C ARG A 5 -46.59 4.94 -1.13
N ALA A 6 -47.15 4.05 -0.31
CA ALA A 6 -46.60 3.75 1.01
C ALA A 6 -45.33 2.88 0.92
N GLY A 7 -45.25 2.01 -0.08
CA GLY A 7 -44.03 1.25 -0.40
C GLY A 7 -42.89 2.17 -0.86
N VAL A 8 -43.18 3.11 -1.75
CA VAL A 8 -42.19 4.10 -2.24
C VAL A 8 -41.66 4.95 -1.09
N ALA A 9 -42.53 5.50 -0.24
CA ALA A 9 -42.09 6.34 0.90
C ALA A 9 -41.21 5.58 1.91
N ARG A 10 -41.46 4.27 2.11
CA ARG A 10 -40.59 3.42 2.95
C ARG A 10 -39.22 3.20 2.32
N ILE A 11 -39.18 2.95 1.01
CA ILE A 11 -37.91 2.78 0.28
C ILE A 11 -37.09 4.06 0.31
N GLU A 12 -37.72 5.22 0.11
CA GLU A 12 -37.07 6.53 0.19
C GLU A 12 -36.48 6.80 1.59
N ALA A 13 -37.20 6.45 2.66
CA ALA A 13 -36.70 6.58 4.03
C ALA A 13 -35.50 5.65 4.28
N THR A 14 -35.59 4.38 3.92
CA THR A 14 -34.48 3.41 4.06
C THR A 14 -33.26 3.85 3.26
N LEU A 15 -33.46 4.36 2.05
CA LEU A 15 -32.38 4.85 1.19
C LEU A 15 -31.72 6.10 1.81
N GLY A 16 -32.50 7.01 2.38
CA GLY A 16 -31.99 8.17 3.12
C GLY A 16 -31.13 7.76 4.32
N GLU A 17 -31.56 6.76 5.10
CA GLU A 17 -30.77 6.21 6.21
C GLU A 17 -29.46 5.58 5.74
N LEU A 18 -29.48 4.82 4.64
CA LEU A 18 -28.28 4.25 4.04
C LEU A 18 -27.29 5.32 3.56
N PHE A 19 -27.78 6.38 2.92
CA PHE A 19 -26.92 7.51 2.51
C PHE A 19 -26.28 8.21 3.71
N MET A 20 -27.05 8.45 4.78
CA MET A 20 -26.53 9.05 6.00
C MET A 20 -25.48 8.17 6.66
N ARG A 21 -25.70 6.85 6.70
CA ARG A 21 -24.74 5.89 7.24
C ARG A 21 -23.44 5.89 6.44
N ASN A 22 -23.52 5.81 5.12
CA ASN A 22 -22.33 5.86 4.25
C ASN A 22 -21.54 7.17 4.45
N ALA A 23 -22.23 8.31 4.51
CA ALA A 23 -21.58 9.61 4.71
C ALA A 23 -20.88 9.70 6.09
N CYS A 24 -21.49 9.15 7.14
CA CYS A 24 -20.86 9.05 8.46
C CYS A 24 -19.64 8.14 8.44
N GLU A 25 -19.73 6.98 7.77
CA GLU A 25 -18.60 6.03 7.63
C GLU A 25 -17.43 6.67 6.86
N GLU A 26 -17.69 7.38 5.76
CA GLU A 26 -16.66 8.13 5.01
C GLU A 26 -16.02 9.23 5.86
N TYR A 27 -16.82 9.94 6.65
CA TYR A 27 -16.31 10.99 7.54
C TYR A 27 -15.44 10.42 8.66
N LEU A 28 -15.85 9.30 9.25
CA LEU A 28 -15.05 8.60 10.27
C LEU A 28 -13.72 8.14 9.70
N GLN A 29 -13.71 7.50 8.53
CA GLN A 29 -12.47 7.08 7.87
C GLN A 29 -11.53 8.27 7.61
N LYS A 30 -12.08 9.43 7.21
CA LYS A 30 -11.29 10.64 7.02
C LYS A 30 -10.68 11.17 8.32
N LEU A 31 -11.42 11.08 9.43
CA LEU A 31 -10.90 11.48 10.75
C LEU A 31 -9.83 10.53 11.26
N GLU A 32 -10.07 9.22 11.19
CA GLU A 32 -9.11 8.19 11.57
C GLU A 32 -7.79 8.35 10.81
N ARG A 33 -7.88 8.58 9.50
CA ARG A 33 -6.74 8.83 8.64
C ARG A 33 -5.95 10.08 9.07
N ARG A 34 -6.64 11.19 9.37
CA ARG A 34 -6.00 12.41 9.90
C ARG A 34 -5.33 12.21 11.26
N ILE A 35 -5.92 11.38 12.12
CA ILE A 35 -5.35 11.04 13.43
C ILE A 35 -4.05 10.26 13.24
N GLN A 36 -4.06 9.23 12.38
CA GLN A 36 -2.87 8.44 12.09
C GLN A 36 -1.71 9.30 11.58
N VAL A 37 -1.98 10.29 10.73
CA VAL A 37 -0.94 11.23 10.26
C VAL A 37 -0.29 11.99 11.41
N ILE A 38 -1.07 12.42 12.39
CA ILE A 38 -0.56 13.15 13.55
C ILE A 38 0.24 12.21 14.45
N GLU A 39 -0.28 11.02 14.71
CA GLU A 39 0.37 10.00 15.54
C GLU A 39 1.70 9.54 14.92
N ASN A 40 1.73 9.35 13.61
CA ASN A 40 2.90 8.88 12.86
C ASN A 40 3.84 10.01 12.44
N LYS A 41 3.78 11.19 13.08
CA LYS A 41 4.64 12.33 12.76
C LYS A 41 6.13 12.03 12.94
N ALA A 42 6.48 11.25 13.95
CA ALA A 42 7.86 10.89 14.28
C ALA A 42 8.27 9.51 13.75
N VAL A 43 7.39 8.80 13.03
CA VAL A 43 7.70 7.51 12.43
C VAL A 43 8.55 7.72 11.20
N ASP A 44 9.76 7.18 11.21
CA ASP A 44 10.73 7.23 10.11
C ASP A 44 10.97 5.86 9.44
N THR A 45 10.45 4.79 10.06
CA THR A 45 10.65 3.40 9.64
C THR A 45 9.32 2.68 9.62
N VAL A 46 8.99 2.08 8.48
CA VAL A 46 7.78 1.27 8.29
C VAL A 46 8.19 -0.09 7.73
N GLN A 47 7.58 -1.14 8.24
CA GLN A 47 7.85 -2.52 7.83
C GLN A 47 6.59 -3.14 7.25
N TRP A 48 6.75 -3.88 6.16
CA TRP A 48 5.68 -4.65 5.56
C TRP A 48 6.11 -6.10 5.43
N ARG A 49 5.54 -6.95 6.28
CA ARG A 49 5.83 -8.37 6.30
C ARG A 49 4.90 -9.12 5.34
N ILE A 50 5.48 -9.96 4.50
CA ILE A 50 4.75 -10.84 3.58
C ILE A 50 5.08 -12.29 3.94
N GLU A 51 4.06 -13.02 4.37
CA GLU A 51 4.17 -14.46 4.66
C GLU A 51 4.09 -15.28 3.37
N ASP A 52 4.67 -16.49 3.40
CA ASP A 52 4.64 -17.46 2.30
C ASP A 52 5.02 -16.86 0.93
N ILE A 53 6.07 -16.03 0.89
CA ILE A 53 6.37 -15.17 -0.26
C ILE A 53 6.63 -15.96 -1.56
N GLU A 54 7.10 -17.21 -1.50
CA GLU A 54 7.22 -18.06 -2.68
C GLU A 54 5.86 -18.45 -3.27
N GLN A 55 4.90 -18.79 -2.41
CA GLN A 55 3.54 -19.08 -2.85
C GLN A 55 2.91 -17.82 -3.44
N VAL A 56 3.12 -16.66 -2.78
CA VAL A 56 2.68 -15.36 -3.31
C VAL A 56 3.31 -15.12 -4.68
N ARG A 57 4.64 -15.19 -4.82
CA ARG A 57 5.37 -15.00 -6.07
C ARG A 57 4.86 -15.89 -7.21
N SER A 58 4.46 -17.13 -6.90
CA SER A 58 3.96 -18.04 -7.92
C SER A 58 2.65 -17.58 -8.59
N ARG A 59 1.88 -16.70 -7.93
CA ARG A 59 0.60 -16.15 -8.42
C ARG A 59 0.73 -14.88 -9.26
N TYR A 60 1.90 -14.24 -9.27
CA TYR A 60 2.15 -13.00 -10.01
C TYR A 60 2.95 -13.30 -11.27
N SER A 61 2.72 -12.53 -12.33
CA SER A 61 3.56 -12.52 -13.53
C SER A 61 4.62 -11.43 -13.42
N LYS A 62 5.61 -11.45 -14.33
CA LYS A 62 6.53 -10.31 -14.48
C LYS A 62 5.73 -9.07 -14.89
N GLY A 63 6.08 -7.91 -14.33
CA GLY A 63 5.34 -6.66 -14.51
C GLY A 63 4.16 -6.49 -13.55
N ASP A 64 3.68 -7.56 -12.90
CA ASP A 64 2.63 -7.46 -11.88
C ASP A 64 3.22 -7.11 -10.51
N PHE A 65 2.54 -6.22 -9.79
CA PHE A 65 2.91 -5.86 -8.42
C PHE A 65 1.82 -6.18 -7.41
N MET A 66 2.25 -6.35 -6.17
CA MET A 66 1.42 -6.31 -4.97
C MET A 66 1.69 -5.02 -4.22
N ALA A 67 0.61 -4.36 -3.79
CA ALA A 67 0.69 -3.16 -2.95
C ALA A 67 0.56 -3.52 -1.46
N SER A 68 1.33 -2.86 -0.62
CA SER A 68 1.05 -2.82 0.81
C SER A 68 -0.25 -2.06 1.06
N PRO A 69 -0.89 -2.25 2.23
CA PRO A 69 -1.84 -1.27 2.73
C PRO A 69 -1.22 0.13 2.72
N PRO A 70 -2.00 1.18 2.43
CA PRO A 70 -1.53 2.55 2.56
C PRO A 70 -1.12 2.84 4.01
N PHE A 71 -0.09 3.65 4.19
CA PHE A 71 0.40 4.03 5.51
C PHE A 71 0.78 5.52 5.57
N SER A 72 0.89 6.01 6.81
CA SER A 72 1.41 7.33 7.12
C SER A 72 2.76 7.22 7.85
N ALA A 73 3.66 8.13 7.54
CA ALA A 73 4.99 8.26 8.13
C ALA A 73 5.46 9.71 7.96
N CYS A 74 6.37 10.19 8.82
CA CYS A 74 6.89 11.56 8.78
C CYS A 74 5.80 12.65 8.77
N GLY A 75 4.61 12.37 9.31
CA GLY A 75 3.48 13.30 9.32
C GLY A 75 2.82 13.49 7.95
N LEU A 76 3.05 12.55 7.04
CA LEU A 76 2.50 12.49 5.69
C LEU A 76 1.76 11.17 5.50
N ASP A 77 0.91 11.13 4.48
CA ASP A 77 -0.05 10.06 4.26
C ASP A 77 -0.10 9.66 2.79
N GLY A 78 -0.51 8.43 2.51
CA GLY A 78 -0.69 7.93 1.15
C GLY A 78 0.56 7.26 0.60
N PHE A 79 1.49 6.86 1.48
CA PHE A 79 2.57 5.97 1.09
C PHE A 79 2.05 4.55 0.93
N SER A 80 2.68 3.79 0.05
CA SER A 80 2.53 2.34 -0.04
C SER A 80 3.78 1.73 -0.66
N PHE A 81 4.08 0.48 -0.35
CA PHE A 81 5.11 -0.28 -1.06
C PHE A 81 4.48 -1.02 -2.22
N HIS A 82 5.10 -0.99 -3.39
CA HIS A 82 4.78 -1.84 -4.52
C HIS A 82 5.93 -2.81 -4.73
N LEU A 83 5.69 -4.09 -4.42
CA LEU A 83 6.63 -5.18 -4.66
C LEU A 83 6.23 -5.88 -5.96
N TYR A 84 7.18 -6.05 -6.87
CA TYR A 84 7.05 -6.86 -8.08
C TYR A 84 7.81 -8.17 -7.85
N PRO A 85 7.14 -9.26 -7.43
CA PRO A 85 7.83 -10.47 -6.97
C PRO A 85 8.65 -11.17 -8.06
N ARG A 86 8.34 -10.91 -9.33
CA ARG A 86 9.05 -11.41 -10.52
C ARG A 86 9.75 -10.31 -11.33
N GLY A 87 9.93 -9.14 -10.72
CA GLY A 87 10.47 -7.96 -11.37
C GLY A 87 9.42 -7.19 -12.15
N ASP A 88 9.68 -5.90 -12.35
CA ASP A 88 8.94 -5.06 -13.29
C ASP A 88 9.28 -5.39 -14.75
N ASP A 89 8.69 -4.63 -15.69
CA ASP A 89 8.85 -4.88 -17.12
C ASP A 89 10.30 -4.73 -17.63
N PHE A 90 11.13 -3.97 -16.93
CA PHE A 90 12.49 -3.62 -17.34
C PHE A 90 13.57 -4.41 -16.60
N CYS A 91 13.21 -5.03 -15.48
CA CYS A 91 14.08 -5.81 -14.61
C CYS A 91 14.65 -7.04 -15.32
N GLU A 92 15.90 -7.42 -15.04
CA GLU A 92 16.45 -8.71 -15.47
C GLU A 92 15.68 -9.91 -14.88
N GLU A 93 15.69 -11.05 -15.59
CA GLU A 93 15.03 -12.27 -15.12
C GLU A 93 15.68 -12.78 -13.82
N GLY A 94 14.84 -13.15 -12.84
CA GLY A 94 15.28 -13.66 -11.53
C GLY A 94 15.39 -12.60 -10.44
N TYR A 95 15.42 -11.32 -10.80
CA TYR A 95 15.32 -10.22 -9.84
C TYR A 95 13.87 -9.88 -9.50
N CYS A 96 13.69 -9.21 -8.37
CA CYS A 96 12.44 -8.55 -7.98
C CYS A 96 12.66 -7.04 -7.89
N SER A 97 11.55 -6.29 -7.96
CA SER A 97 11.57 -4.82 -7.91
C SER A 97 10.78 -4.33 -6.72
N LEU A 98 11.24 -3.24 -6.11
CA LEU A 98 10.55 -2.62 -4.97
C LEU A 98 10.47 -1.11 -5.15
N TYR A 99 9.26 -0.58 -5.02
CA TYR A 99 8.97 0.84 -5.14
C TYR A 99 8.21 1.34 -3.91
N LEU A 100 8.53 2.55 -3.48
CA LEU A 100 7.74 3.33 -2.53
C LEU A 100 6.89 4.32 -3.32
N HIS A 101 5.57 4.13 -3.30
CA HIS A 101 4.66 5.17 -3.76
C HIS A 101 4.78 6.37 -2.82
N VAL A 102 5.20 7.51 -3.36
CA VAL A 102 5.32 8.78 -2.64
C VAL A 102 4.13 9.67 -3.04
N PRO A 103 3.42 10.28 -2.07
CA PRO A 103 2.32 11.21 -2.37
C PRO A 103 2.75 12.36 -3.28
N ALA A 104 1.80 12.90 -4.06
CA ALA A 104 2.05 14.05 -4.90
C ALA A 104 2.62 15.25 -4.10
N ASP A 105 3.42 16.07 -4.77
CA ASP A 105 4.01 17.29 -4.21
C ASP A 105 4.86 17.09 -2.94
N THR A 106 5.34 15.87 -2.71
CA THR A 106 6.14 15.48 -1.56
C THR A 106 7.55 15.07 -1.99
N ARG A 107 8.54 15.37 -1.13
CA ARG A 107 9.91 14.82 -1.23
C ARG A 107 10.29 14.16 0.08
N VAL A 108 10.92 12.99 -0.02
CA VAL A 108 11.40 12.22 1.13
C VAL A 108 12.81 11.71 0.88
N SER A 109 13.62 11.62 1.93
CA SER A 109 14.83 10.80 1.92
C SER A 109 14.45 9.40 2.36
N ARG A 110 14.72 8.39 1.54
CA ARG A 110 14.34 6.99 1.82
C ARG A 110 15.54 6.05 1.78
N ILE A 111 15.40 4.96 2.53
CA ILE A 111 16.21 3.76 2.38
C ILE A 111 15.22 2.61 2.21
N LEU A 112 15.33 1.84 1.14
CA LEU A 112 14.50 0.65 0.91
C LEU A 112 15.23 -0.60 1.37
N PHE A 113 14.45 -1.52 1.92
CA PHE A 113 14.90 -2.83 2.35
C PHE A 113 13.99 -3.91 1.74
N LEU A 114 14.58 -5.06 1.42
CA LEU A 114 13.85 -6.29 1.15
C LEU A 114 14.69 -7.45 1.68
N GLY A 115 14.28 -8.00 2.83
CA GLY A 115 15.10 -8.87 3.65
C GLY A 115 16.39 -8.17 4.07
N ARG A 116 17.55 -8.67 3.60
CA ARG A 116 18.87 -8.08 3.89
C ARG A 116 19.35 -7.14 2.79
N ALA A 117 18.68 -7.12 1.63
CA ALA A 117 18.99 -6.18 0.57
C ALA A 117 18.63 -4.75 1.03
N LYS A 118 19.49 -3.79 0.68
CA LYS A 118 19.38 -2.38 1.09
C LYS A 118 19.71 -1.47 -0.08
N HIS A 119 18.89 -0.45 -0.31
CA HIS A 119 19.15 0.57 -1.30
C HIS A 119 18.89 1.99 -0.77
N GLY A 120 19.91 2.84 -0.84
CA GLY A 120 19.87 4.24 -0.42
C GLY A 120 20.89 4.59 0.66
N PRO A 121 20.84 5.82 1.22
CA PRO A 121 19.75 6.79 1.11
C PRO A 121 19.62 7.45 -0.27
N VAL A 122 18.39 7.75 -0.68
CA VAL A 122 18.08 8.50 -1.92
C VAL A 122 16.93 9.47 -1.67
N GLU A 123 17.02 10.68 -2.20
CA GLU A 123 15.87 11.59 -2.28
C GLU A 123 14.90 11.14 -3.38
N ALA A 124 13.65 10.93 -2.99
CA ALA A 124 12.57 10.47 -3.83
C ALA A 124 11.39 11.44 -3.82
N ASP A 125 10.69 11.51 -4.93
CA ASP A 125 9.38 12.15 -5.05
C ASP A 125 8.39 11.18 -5.72
N ALA A 126 7.19 11.66 -6.04
CA ALA A 126 6.14 10.85 -6.68
C ALA A 126 6.53 10.27 -8.05
N ILE A 127 7.57 10.80 -8.71
CA ILE A 127 7.95 10.46 -10.08
C ILE A 127 9.35 9.84 -10.12
N LYS A 128 10.29 10.41 -9.37
CA LYS A 128 11.72 10.12 -9.46
C LYS A 128 12.21 9.35 -8.26
N ASN A 129 13.07 8.37 -8.54
CA ASN A 129 13.79 7.59 -7.53
C ASN A 129 12.86 6.98 -6.47
N SER A 130 11.63 6.64 -6.81
CA SER A 130 10.66 6.06 -5.88
C SER A 130 10.96 4.59 -5.57
N GLY A 131 11.69 3.88 -6.43
CA GLY A 131 12.05 2.49 -6.22
C GLY A 131 13.33 2.04 -6.90
N VAL A 132 13.46 0.72 -7.03
CA VAL A 132 14.61 0.00 -7.61
C VAL A 132 14.05 -1.16 -8.43
N SER A 133 14.33 -1.15 -9.73
CA SER A 133 13.90 -2.21 -10.66
C SER A 133 14.60 -3.54 -10.33
N GLU A 134 15.91 -3.51 -10.10
CA GLU A 134 16.69 -4.71 -9.76
C GLU A 134 17.06 -4.68 -8.28
N MET A 135 16.07 -4.83 -7.40
CA MET A 135 16.28 -4.71 -5.95
C MET A 135 17.17 -5.84 -5.42
N CYS A 136 16.79 -7.09 -5.70
CA CYS A 136 17.55 -8.29 -5.35
C CYS A 136 16.93 -9.55 -5.97
N VAL A 137 17.62 -10.70 -5.83
CA VAL A 137 17.05 -12.02 -6.10
C VAL A 137 16.20 -12.43 -4.90
N LEU A 138 14.87 -12.43 -5.04
CA LEU A 138 13.93 -12.56 -3.92
C LEU A 138 14.17 -13.80 -3.05
N SER A 139 14.43 -14.96 -3.67
CA SER A 139 14.61 -16.23 -2.94
C SER A 139 15.80 -16.22 -1.98
N ASN A 140 16.79 -15.34 -2.19
CA ASN A 140 17.91 -15.19 -1.26
C ASN A 140 17.51 -14.45 0.01
N GLU A 141 16.49 -13.59 -0.06
CA GLU A 141 16.11 -12.67 1.01
C GLU A 141 15.00 -13.21 1.93
N ILE A 142 14.48 -14.39 1.62
CA ILE A 142 13.45 -15.07 2.41
C ILE A 142 14.04 -15.58 3.72
N ASP A 143 13.35 -15.31 4.83
CA ASP A 143 13.60 -15.99 6.10
C ASP A 143 13.19 -17.47 5.97
N LYS A 144 14.17 -18.36 6.01
CA LYS A 144 13.96 -19.81 5.86
C LYS A 144 13.13 -20.44 6.98
N ALA A 145 13.10 -19.83 8.16
CA ALA A 145 12.34 -20.36 9.30
C ALA A 145 10.85 -20.08 9.15
N THR A 146 10.50 -18.92 8.57
CA THR A 146 9.12 -18.44 8.50
C THR A 146 8.55 -18.42 7.10
N GLY A 147 9.36 -18.54 6.06
CA GLY A 147 8.94 -18.38 4.66
C GLY A 147 8.57 -16.94 4.29
N SER A 148 8.94 -15.97 5.13
CA SER A 148 8.52 -14.57 5.01
C SER A 148 9.63 -13.65 4.48
N VAL A 149 9.24 -12.46 4.06
CA VAL A 149 10.15 -11.34 3.80
C VAL A 149 9.59 -10.06 4.44
N VAL A 150 10.48 -9.15 4.83
CA VAL A 150 10.18 -7.82 5.38
C VAL A 150 10.96 -6.77 4.59
#